data_AF-A0A7C4BDC3-F1
#
_entry.id   AF-A0A7C4BDC3-F1
#
_cell.length_a   1.000
_cell.length_b   1.000
_cell.length_c   1.000
_cell.angle_alpha   90.00
_cell.angle_beta   90.00
_cell.angle_gamma   90.00
#
_symmetry.space_group_name_H-M   'P 1'
#
loop_
_entity.id
_entity.type
_entity.pdbx_description
1 polymer ?
#
loop_
_entity_poly.entity_id
_entity_poly.type
_entity_poly.pdbx_seq_one_letter_code
_entity_poly.pdbx_strand_id
1 'polypeptide(L)'
;MKALIISSPTPYGRGGQIRAYRILEHLAKFGLEAFIVGEGIPLEIVDRLEVYGYKVLNVNCKAMRKWSEGCIAGMTMNAVRKLVKRCDYDIIVSQSEHPKYVLTAYIASKVAGLPWTAIVNSYLYINPLYKYDAMLSLTRFLRTLATLKAMNTTLVHLVSDVIRYELWKEGYELKNYEVLDVPVGIEHKLIDEVLKHEKTKIYDLAFMGFFTPEKGIYDLIPILYKL
;
A
#
# COMPACT_ATOMS: atom_id res chain seq x y z
N MET A 1 -14.62 15.95 -5.51
CA MET A 1 -14.69 14.48 -5.36
C MET A 1 -14.31 14.14 -3.94
N LYS A 2 -15.05 13.24 -3.29
CA LYS A 2 -14.86 12.78 -1.91
C LYS A 2 -14.50 11.30 -1.88
N ALA A 3 -13.35 10.97 -1.31
CA ALA A 3 -12.87 9.59 -1.23
C ALA A 3 -12.74 9.11 0.23
N LEU A 4 -13.17 7.88 0.48
CA LEU A 4 -12.77 7.15 1.67
C LEU A 4 -11.52 6.32 1.34
N ILE A 5 -10.38 6.67 1.93
CA ILE A 5 -9.10 6.04 1.64
C ILE A 5 -8.73 5.10 2.78
N ILE A 6 -8.51 3.83 2.45
CA ILE A 6 -8.05 2.80 3.38
C ILE A 6 -6.55 2.61 3.15
N SER A 7 -5.71 3.10 4.06
CA SER A 7 -4.26 3.24 3.84
C SER A 7 -3.45 3.29 5.13
N SER A 8 -2.12 3.16 5.03
CA SER A 8 -1.18 3.49 6.12
C SER A 8 -0.04 4.35 5.56
N PRO A 9 -0.33 5.61 5.19
CA PRO A 9 0.66 6.48 4.58
C PRO A 9 1.74 6.86 5.60
N THR A 10 3.00 6.85 5.17
CA THR A 10 4.11 7.42 5.94
C THR A 10 5.27 7.77 5.02
N PRO A 11 5.93 8.94 5.20
CA PRO A 11 7.12 9.32 4.44
C PRO A 11 8.37 8.53 4.84
N TYR A 12 8.33 7.74 5.92
CA TYR A 12 9.48 7.03 6.48
C TYR A 12 9.33 5.50 6.47
N GLY A 13 8.35 4.98 5.73
CA GLY A 13 8.00 3.56 5.73
C GLY A 13 8.59 2.76 4.58
N ARG A 14 7.93 1.64 4.25
CA ARG A 14 8.23 0.88 3.02
C ARG A 14 7.79 1.69 1.79
N GLY A 15 8.34 1.37 0.62
CA GLY A 15 8.05 2.09 -0.64
C GLY A 15 6.56 2.31 -0.92
N GLY A 16 5.70 1.33 -0.64
CA GLY A 16 4.24 1.48 -0.79
C GLY A 16 3.62 2.52 0.17
N GLN A 17 4.12 2.62 1.40
CA GLN A 17 3.63 3.61 2.38
C GLN A 17 4.10 5.03 2.04
N ILE A 18 5.35 5.17 1.59
CA ILE A 18 5.92 6.43 1.09
C ILE A 18 5.12 6.90 -0.12
N ARG A 19 4.87 5.99 -1.08
CA ARG A 19 4.05 6.29 -2.25
C ARG A 19 2.64 6.73 -1.87
N ALA A 20 1.97 6.00 -0.98
CA ALA A 20 0.64 6.38 -0.50
C ALA A 20 0.65 7.80 0.10
N TYR A 21 1.66 8.14 0.90
CA TYR A 21 1.82 9.48 1.47
C TYR A 21 2.01 10.56 0.39
N ARG A 22 2.92 10.35 -0.56
CA ARG A 22 3.18 11.30 -1.65
C ARG A 22 1.99 11.48 -2.58
N ILE A 23 1.26 10.41 -2.87
CA ILE A 23 0.01 10.50 -3.64
C ILE A 23 -0.99 11.40 -2.92
N LEU A 24 -1.18 11.24 -1.61
CA LEU A 24 -2.09 12.09 -0.84
C LEU A 24 -1.63 13.55 -0.86
N GLU A 25 -0.34 13.81 -0.63
CA GLU A 25 0.22 15.17 -0.72
C GLU A 25 -0.02 15.83 -2.08
N HIS A 26 0.08 15.08 -3.18
CA HIS A 26 -0.21 15.60 -4.51
C HIS A 26 -1.71 15.78 -4.76
N LEU A 27 -2.55 14.82 -4.37
CA LEU A 27 -4.00 14.87 -4.58
C LEU A 27 -4.67 16.03 -3.83
N ALA A 28 -4.07 16.49 -2.73
CA ALA A 28 -4.54 17.67 -2.01
C ALA A 28 -4.58 18.92 -2.90
N LYS A 29 -3.62 19.04 -3.84
CA LYS A 29 -3.54 20.16 -4.79
C LYS A 29 -4.63 20.12 -5.87
N PHE A 30 -5.25 18.97 -6.08
CA PHE A 30 -6.32 18.77 -7.06
C PHE A 30 -7.72 18.85 -6.42
N GLY A 31 -7.82 19.28 -5.16
CA GLY A 31 -9.10 19.44 -4.47
C GLY A 31 -9.79 18.12 -4.10
N LEU A 32 -9.03 17.02 -3.97
CA LEU A 32 -9.57 15.78 -3.45
C LEU A 32 -9.87 15.96 -1.95
N GLU A 33 -11.14 15.82 -1.57
CA GLU A 33 -11.51 15.67 -0.18
C GLU A 33 -11.38 14.20 0.21
N ALA A 34 -10.55 13.87 1.20
CA ALA A 34 -10.40 12.48 1.64
C ALA A 34 -10.53 12.30 3.15
N PHE A 35 -11.21 11.20 3.51
CA PHE A 35 -11.18 10.65 4.85
C PHE A 35 -10.31 9.40 4.83
N ILE A 36 -9.28 9.36 5.67
CA ILE A 36 -8.30 8.28 5.69
C ILE A 36 -8.59 7.39 6.90
N VAL A 37 -8.81 6.10 6.68
CA VAL A 37 -8.86 5.07 7.73
C VAL A 37 -7.61 4.21 7.60
N GLY A 38 -6.81 4.18 8.65
CA GLY A 38 -5.55 3.45 8.65
C GLY A 38 -5.20 2.87 9.98
N GLU A 39 -4.10 2.11 10.03
CA GLU A 39 -3.53 1.61 11.27
C GLU A 39 -2.06 2.04 11.39
N GLY A 40 -1.63 2.28 12.62
CA GLY A 40 -0.23 2.55 12.93
C GLY A 40 0.33 3.82 12.30
N ILE A 41 -0.51 4.78 11.92
CA ILE A 41 -0.08 6.07 11.38
C ILE A 41 0.51 6.91 12.54
N PRO A 42 1.78 7.35 12.49
CA PRO A 42 2.34 8.20 13.54
C PRO A 42 1.56 9.53 13.66
N LEU A 43 1.45 10.08 14.87
CA LEU A 43 0.70 11.33 15.11
C LEU A 43 1.24 12.49 14.26
N GLU A 44 2.56 12.62 14.15
CA GLU A 44 3.21 13.60 13.27
C GLU A 44 2.75 13.51 11.81
N ILE A 45 2.39 12.32 11.32
CA ILE A 45 1.90 12.12 9.95
C ILE A 45 0.41 12.45 9.87
N VAL A 46 -0.35 12.16 10.92
CA VAL A 46 -1.75 12.61 11.04
C VAL A 46 -1.81 14.13 10.95
N ASP A 47 -1.04 14.84 11.78
CA ASP A 47 -1.04 16.29 11.82
C ASP A 47 -0.68 16.91 10.46
N ARG A 48 0.33 16.34 9.77
CA ARG A 48 0.70 16.78 8.41
C ARG A 48 -0.42 16.56 7.38
N LEU A 49 -1.11 15.42 7.44
CA LEU A 49 -2.22 15.13 6.53
C LEU A 49 -3.43 16.03 6.82
N GLU A 50 -3.66 16.42 8.07
CA GLU A 50 -4.71 17.37 8.45
C GLU A 50 -4.42 18.78 7.93
N VAL A 51 -3.15 19.20 7.86
CA VAL A 51 -2.75 20.45 7.18
C VAL A 51 -3.13 20.44 5.69
N TYR A 52 -3.13 19.27 5.05
CA TYR A 52 -3.61 19.09 3.66
C TYR A 52 -5.14 19.01 3.55
N GLY A 53 -5.87 19.19 4.65
CA GLY A 53 -7.34 19.14 4.69
C GLY A 53 -7.91 17.72 4.80
N TYR A 54 -7.07 16.71 4.96
CA TYR A 54 -7.53 15.33 5.16
C TYR A 54 -7.97 15.08 6.58
N LYS A 55 -8.98 14.24 6.76
CA LYS A 55 -9.37 13.75 8.10
C LYS A 55 -8.84 12.35 8.28
N VAL A 56 -8.08 12.10 9.33
CA VAL A 56 -7.45 10.79 9.56
C VAL A 56 -8.06 10.09 10.76
N LEU A 57 -8.35 8.80 10.61
CA LEU A 57 -8.74 7.90 11.69
C LEU A 57 -7.70 6.78 11.79
N ASN A 58 -6.86 6.89 12.81
CA ASN A 58 -5.86 5.90 13.12
C ASN A 58 -6.44 4.82 14.05
N VAL A 59 -6.63 3.62 13.53
CA VAL A 59 -7.14 2.46 14.24
C VAL A 59 -5.99 1.77 14.97
N ASN A 60 -6.10 1.68 16.29
CA ASN A 60 -5.11 0.99 17.10
C ASN A 60 -5.30 -0.53 17.01
N CYS A 61 -4.64 -1.16 16.04
CA CYS A 61 -4.61 -2.61 15.92
C CYS A 61 -3.63 -3.30 16.89
N LYS A 62 -2.79 -2.55 17.64
CA LYS A 62 -1.83 -3.14 18.61
C LYS A 62 -2.52 -3.78 19.81
N ALA A 63 -3.69 -3.32 20.22
CA ALA A 63 -4.48 -3.99 21.27
C ALA A 63 -5.10 -5.32 20.77
N MET A 64 -5.27 -5.47 19.45
CA MET A 64 -5.89 -6.64 18.80
C MET A 64 -4.85 -7.68 18.33
N ARG A 65 -3.62 -7.57 18.86
CA ARG A 65 -2.34 -8.15 18.42
C ARG A 65 -2.28 -9.65 18.13
N LYS A 66 -3.30 -10.45 18.44
CA LYS A 66 -3.28 -11.89 18.17
C LYS A 66 -3.80 -12.29 16.79
N TRP A 67 -4.58 -11.44 16.12
CA TRP A 67 -5.26 -11.84 14.87
C TRP A 67 -5.40 -10.66 13.91
N SER A 68 -4.79 -10.80 12.74
CA SER A 68 -4.98 -9.94 11.56
C SER A 68 -6.45 -9.62 11.25
N GLU A 69 -7.33 -10.58 11.57
CA GLU A 69 -8.78 -10.55 11.41
C GLU A 69 -9.42 -9.48 12.32
N GLY A 70 -8.92 -9.33 13.56
CA GLY A 70 -9.39 -8.31 14.48
C GLY A 70 -9.13 -6.90 13.96
N CYS A 71 -7.97 -6.69 13.34
CA CYS A 71 -7.66 -5.41 12.72
C CYS A 71 -8.56 -5.13 11.51
N ILE A 72 -8.84 -6.13 10.67
CA ILE A 72 -9.79 -6.01 9.55
C ILE A 72 -11.17 -5.61 10.04
N ALA A 73 -11.68 -6.32 11.04
CA ALA A 73 -12.99 -6.03 11.63
C ALA A 73 -13.02 -4.61 12.22
N GLY A 74 -11.99 -4.23 12.99
CA GLY A 74 -11.88 -2.89 13.58
C GLY A 74 -11.82 -1.77 12.53
N MET A 75 -11.01 -1.93 11.49
CA MET A 75 -10.93 -0.97 10.38
C MET A 75 -12.25 -0.90 9.62
N THR A 76 -12.87 -2.03 9.32
CA THR A 76 -14.16 -2.13 8.62
C THR A 76 -15.29 -1.45 9.38
N MET A 77 -15.43 -1.74 10.68
CA MET A 77 -16.44 -1.09 11.53
C MET A 77 -16.28 0.43 11.53
N ASN A 78 -15.05 0.90 11.61
CA ASN A 78 -14.75 2.33 11.59
C ASN A 78 -15.05 2.96 10.22
N ALA A 79 -14.66 2.31 9.13
CA ALA A 79 -14.99 2.73 7.77
C ALA A 79 -16.51 2.83 7.57
N VAL A 80 -17.26 1.76 7.88
CA VAL A 80 -18.72 1.71 7.77
C VAL A 80 -19.39 2.78 8.63
N ARG A 81 -18.98 2.97 9.90
CA ARG A 81 -19.51 4.03 10.76
C ARG A 81 -19.32 5.43 10.17
N LYS A 82 -18.23 5.67 9.45
CA LYS A 82 -17.98 6.95 8.78
C LYS A 82 -18.85 7.12 7.55
N LEU A 83 -19.08 6.06 6.78
CA LEU A 83 -20.00 6.06 5.63
C LEU A 83 -21.42 6.40 6.07
N VAL A 84 -21.94 5.71 7.11
CA VAL A 84 -23.29 5.93 7.65
C VAL A 84 -23.49 7.36 8.19
N LYS A 85 -22.44 8.01 8.71
CA LYS A 85 -22.53 9.35 9.29
C LYS A 85 -22.35 10.49 8.29
N ARG A 86 -21.79 10.24 7.10
CA ARG A 86 -21.38 11.31 6.19
C ARG A 86 -21.93 11.21 4.77
N CYS A 87 -22.44 10.05 4.32
CA CYS A 87 -23.24 9.84 3.09
C CYS A 87 -22.80 10.55 1.79
N ASP A 88 -21.60 11.11 1.70
CA ASP A 88 -21.19 11.98 0.58
C ASP A 88 -19.88 11.55 -0.07
N TYR A 89 -19.46 10.29 0.13
CA TYR A 89 -18.29 9.75 -0.55
C TYR A 89 -18.66 9.22 -1.92
N ASP A 90 -17.85 9.56 -2.92
CA ASP A 90 -18.01 9.12 -4.30
C ASP A 90 -17.36 7.75 -4.54
N ILE A 91 -16.28 7.44 -3.82
CA ILE A 91 -15.49 6.22 -4.01
C ILE A 91 -14.78 5.77 -2.72
N ILE A 92 -14.49 4.47 -2.64
CA ILE A 92 -13.60 3.89 -1.62
C ILE A 92 -12.30 3.39 -2.27
N VAL A 93 -11.15 3.76 -1.73
CA VAL A 93 -9.84 3.40 -2.31
C VAL A 93 -9.02 2.63 -1.30
N SER A 94 -8.57 1.41 -1.65
CA SER A 94 -7.49 0.73 -0.92
C SER A 94 -6.15 1.15 -1.51
N GLN A 95 -5.33 1.88 -0.77
CA GLN A 95 -3.98 2.29 -1.23
C GLN A 95 -2.88 1.26 -0.92
N SER A 96 -3.28 0.06 -0.52
CA SER A 96 -2.38 -1.06 -0.30
C SER A 96 -3.04 -2.35 -0.75
N GLU A 97 -2.20 -3.25 -1.25
CA GLU A 97 -2.51 -4.62 -1.59
C GLU A 97 -2.74 -5.51 -0.37
N HIS A 98 -2.25 -5.10 0.81
CA HIS A 98 -2.27 -5.99 1.97
C HIS A 98 -3.74 -6.30 2.34
N PRO A 99 -4.10 -7.57 2.59
CA PRO A 99 -5.49 -7.99 2.74
C PRO A 99 -6.34 -7.15 3.68
N LYS A 100 -5.72 -6.62 4.74
CA LYS A 100 -6.44 -5.79 5.70
C LYS A 100 -7.00 -4.49 5.14
N TYR A 101 -6.36 -3.87 4.17
CA TYR A 101 -6.87 -2.64 3.54
C TYR A 101 -7.89 -2.99 2.45
N VAL A 102 -7.57 -3.99 1.62
CA VAL A 102 -8.40 -4.40 0.49
C VAL A 102 -9.73 -4.96 0.95
N LEU A 103 -9.72 -5.90 1.91
CA LEU A 103 -10.96 -6.50 2.43
C LEU A 103 -11.79 -5.46 3.18
N THR A 104 -11.14 -4.53 3.92
CA THR A 104 -11.84 -3.41 4.55
C THR A 104 -12.54 -2.53 3.52
N ALA A 105 -11.84 -2.14 2.45
CA ALA A 105 -12.39 -1.31 1.37
C ALA A 105 -13.54 -2.03 0.65
N TYR A 106 -13.35 -3.29 0.30
CA TYR A 106 -14.37 -4.13 -0.35
C TYR A 106 -15.63 -4.30 0.51
N ILE A 107 -15.48 -4.64 1.80
CA ILE A 107 -16.64 -4.82 2.68
C ILE A 107 -17.36 -3.48 2.87
N ALA A 108 -16.61 -2.40 3.11
CA ALA A 108 -17.18 -1.07 3.24
C ALA A 108 -17.95 -0.63 1.97
N SER A 109 -17.45 -0.98 0.79
CA SER A 109 -18.09 -0.65 -0.49
C SER A 109 -19.38 -1.43 -0.71
N LYS A 110 -19.40 -2.72 -0.35
CA LYS A 110 -20.61 -3.54 -0.41
C LYS A 110 -21.69 -3.07 0.57
N VAL A 111 -21.29 -2.63 1.76
CA VAL A 111 -22.24 -2.10 2.75
C VAL A 111 -22.82 -0.76 2.32
N ALA A 112 -22.00 0.12 1.72
CA ALA A 112 -22.44 1.46 1.32
C ALA A 112 -23.02 1.54 -0.10
N GLY A 113 -22.90 0.49 -0.91
CA GLY A 113 -23.29 0.53 -2.32
C GLY A 113 -22.43 1.47 -3.18
N LEU A 114 -21.18 1.72 -2.78
CA LEU A 114 -20.27 2.65 -3.45
C LEU A 114 -19.28 1.92 -4.37
N PRO A 115 -18.82 2.56 -5.45
CA PRO A 115 -17.69 2.03 -6.20
C PRO A 115 -16.44 2.03 -5.32
N TRP A 116 -15.54 1.10 -5.60
CA TRP A 116 -14.27 1.02 -4.89
C TRP A 116 -13.16 0.63 -5.84
N THR A 117 -11.91 0.87 -5.48
CA THR A 117 -10.74 0.43 -6.24
C THR A 117 -9.58 0.08 -5.29
N ALA A 118 -8.55 -0.58 -5.82
CA ALA A 118 -7.33 -0.91 -5.11
C ALA A 118 -6.09 -0.50 -5.92
N ILE A 119 -5.10 0.07 -5.23
CA ILE A 119 -3.76 0.32 -5.74
C ILE A 119 -2.84 -0.74 -5.16
N VAL A 120 -2.15 -1.46 -6.05
CA VAL A 120 -1.28 -2.59 -5.71
C VAL A 120 0.16 -2.19 -5.94
N ASN A 121 0.94 -2.16 -4.84
CA ASN A 121 2.33 -1.72 -4.86
C ASN A 121 3.31 -2.89 -5.05
N SER A 122 2.89 -4.10 -4.71
CA SER A 122 3.71 -5.32 -4.76
C SER A 122 2.81 -6.56 -4.86
N TYR A 123 3.30 -7.60 -5.52
CA TYR A 123 2.62 -8.91 -5.54
C TYR A 123 2.85 -9.72 -4.24
N LEU A 124 3.90 -9.41 -3.47
CA LEU A 124 4.36 -10.25 -2.34
C LEU A 124 3.30 -10.42 -1.23
N TYR A 125 2.46 -9.41 -1.02
CA TYR A 125 1.41 -9.44 0.02
C TYR A 125 0.10 -10.07 -0.46
N ILE A 126 -0.08 -10.18 -1.78
CA ILE A 126 -1.29 -10.72 -2.41
C ILE A 126 -1.05 -12.05 -3.13
N ASN A 127 0.18 -12.56 -3.12
CA ASN A 127 0.50 -13.91 -3.54
C ASN A 127 0.16 -14.90 -2.39
N PRO A 128 -0.80 -15.82 -2.57
CA PRO A 128 -1.19 -16.80 -1.55
C PRO A 128 -0.07 -17.79 -1.19
N LEU A 129 0.84 -18.04 -2.13
CA LEU A 129 1.93 -19.01 -2.03
C LEU A 129 3.23 -18.39 -1.50
N TYR A 130 3.29 -17.08 -1.31
CA TYR A 130 4.50 -16.42 -0.88
C TYR A 130 4.85 -16.76 0.59
N LYS A 131 6.03 -17.35 0.75
CA LYS A 131 6.60 -17.81 2.02
C LYS A 131 7.57 -16.74 2.55
N TYR A 132 7.16 -15.98 3.56
CA TYR A 132 8.09 -15.15 4.33
C TYR A 132 8.88 -16.00 5.36
N ASP A 133 8.33 -17.14 5.77
CA ASP A 133 8.89 -18.14 6.69
C ASP A 133 8.76 -19.54 6.08
N ALA A 134 9.31 -20.58 6.73
CA ALA A 134 9.28 -21.97 6.25
C ALA A 134 7.85 -22.56 6.08
N MET A 135 6.82 -21.99 6.72
CA MET A 135 5.46 -22.53 6.70
C MET A 135 4.40 -21.56 6.17
N LEU A 136 3.49 -22.11 5.36
CA LEU A 136 2.34 -21.41 4.80
C LEU A 136 1.17 -21.46 5.80
N SER A 137 0.72 -20.30 6.27
CA SER A 137 -0.45 -20.23 7.17
C SER A 137 -1.75 -20.39 6.37
N LEU A 138 -2.62 -21.34 6.76
CA LEU A 138 -3.92 -21.54 6.13
C LEU A 138 -4.81 -20.28 6.22
N THR A 139 -4.81 -19.59 7.36
CA THR A 139 -5.60 -18.35 7.53
C THR A 139 -5.09 -17.24 6.63
N ARG A 140 -3.77 -17.12 6.48
CA ARG A 140 -3.16 -16.21 5.51
C ARG A 140 -3.57 -16.58 4.08
N PHE A 141 -3.45 -17.84 3.69
CA PHE A 141 -3.80 -18.32 2.35
C PHE A 141 -5.25 -17.98 2.00
N LEU A 142 -6.21 -18.34 2.87
CA LEU A 142 -7.63 -18.07 2.68
C LEU A 142 -7.91 -16.57 2.58
N ARG A 143 -7.29 -15.76 3.44
CA ARG A 143 -7.45 -14.31 3.42
C ARG A 143 -6.89 -13.70 2.14
N THR A 144 -5.76 -14.18 1.65
CA THR A 144 -5.17 -13.69 0.39
C THR A 144 -6.02 -14.10 -0.81
N LEU A 145 -6.58 -15.32 -0.83
CA LEU A 145 -7.56 -15.71 -1.85
C LEU A 145 -8.80 -14.83 -1.83
N ALA A 146 -9.34 -14.54 -0.64
CA ALA A 146 -10.47 -13.62 -0.50
C ALA A 146 -10.13 -12.21 -1.01
N THR A 147 -8.89 -11.77 -0.78
CA THR A 147 -8.37 -10.48 -1.26
C THR A 147 -8.31 -10.42 -2.78
N LEU A 148 -7.75 -11.43 -3.44
CA LEU A 148 -7.71 -11.53 -4.90
C LEU A 148 -9.12 -11.62 -5.49
N LYS A 149 -10.01 -12.41 -4.88
CA LYS A 149 -11.42 -12.49 -5.30
C LYS A 149 -12.12 -11.14 -5.19
N ALA A 150 -11.87 -10.39 -4.10
CA ALA A 150 -12.39 -9.03 -3.95
C ALA A 150 -11.85 -8.13 -5.06
N MET A 151 -10.53 -8.05 -5.25
CA MET A 151 -9.91 -7.24 -6.30
C MET A 151 -10.49 -7.50 -7.70
N ASN A 152 -10.80 -8.76 -8.02
CA ASN A 152 -11.44 -9.13 -9.29
C ASN A 152 -12.88 -8.62 -9.49
N THR A 153 -13.45 -7.91 -8.52
CA THR A 153 -14.76 -7.23 -8.63
C THR A 153 -14.64 -5.73 -8.93
N THR A 154 -13.42 -5.21 -9.13
CA THR A 154 -13.17 -3.81 -9.45
C THR A 154 -11.99 -3.64 -10.42
N LEU A 155 -11.79 -2.43 -10.93
CA LEU A 155 -10.55 -2.01 -11.59
C LEU A 155 -9.43 -1.89 -10.55
N VAL A 156 -8.32 -2.59 -10.78
CA VAL A 156 -7.13 -2.58 -9.93
C VAL A 156 -6.02 -1.78 -10.60
N HIS A 157 -5.43 -0.82 -9.88
CA HIS A 157 -4.32 -0.02 -10.35
C HIS A 157 -2.99 -0.67 -9.93
N LEU A 158 -2.18 -1.08 -10.90
CA LEU A 158 -0.87 -1.69 -10.67
C LEU A 158 0.22 -0.67 -10.88
N VAL A 159 1.19 -0.62 -9.96
CA VAL A 159 2.37 0.23 -10.14
C VAL A 159 3.42 -0.36 -11.07
N SER A 160 3.23 -1.59 -11.56
CA SER A 160 4.13 -2.26 -12.50
C SER A 160 3.45 -3.50 -13.08
N ASP A 161 3.72 -3.78 -14.35
CA ASP A 161 3.22 -4.99 -15.02
C ASP A 161 3.84 -6.28 -14.44
N VAL A 162 5.00 -6.18 -13.77
CA VAL A 162 5.62 -7.31 -13.05
C VAL A 162 4.66 -7.91 -12.02
N ILE A 163 3.82 -7.09 -11.39
CA ILE A 163 2.87 -7.56 -10.39
C ILE A 163 1.87 -8.54 -10.99
N ARG A 164 1.34 -8.21 -12.19
CA ARG A 164 0.44 -9.09 -12.92
C ARG A 164 1.16 -10.37 -13.34
N TYR A 165 2.34 -10.24 -13.92
CA TYR A 165 3.11 -11.36 -14.44
C TYR A 165 3.41 -12.40 -13.34
N GLU A 166 3.89 -11.94 -12.18
CA GLU A 166 4.23 -12.81 -11.05
C GLU A 166 3.01 -13.52 -10.46
N LEU A 167 1.84 -12.86 -10.40
CA LEU A 167 0.61 -13.52 -9.96
C LEU A 167 0.13 -14.55 -10.99
N TRP A 168 0.15 -14.19 -12.28
CA TRP A 168 -0.33 -15.05 -13.37
C TRP A 168 0.47 -16.35 -13.46
N LYS A 169 1.79 -16.27 -13.31
CA LYS A 169 2.70 -17.43 -13.30
C LYS A 169 2.33 -18.47 -12.22
N GLU A 170 1.79 -18.00 -11.10
CA GLU A 170 1.36 -18.82 -9.96
C GLU A 170 -0.13 -19.26 -10.07
N GLY A 171 -0.78 -19.00 -11.21
CA GLY A 171 -2.18 -19.35 -11.46
C GLY A 171 -3.20 -18.37 -10.87
N TYR A 172 -2.76 -17.18 -10.45
CA TYR A 172 -3.63 -16.13 -9.92
C TYR A 172 -3.72 -14.96 -10.89
N GLU A 173 -4.92 -14.64 -11.37
CA GLU A 173 -5.10 -13.56 -12.34
C GLU A 173 -5.92 -12.40 -11.77
N LEU A 174 -5.51 -11.18 -12.12
CA LEU A 174 -6.32 -9.98 -12.00
C LEU A 174 -7.07 -9.75 -13.31
N LYS A 175 -8.40 -9.77 -13.28
CA LYS A 175 -9.25 -9.69 -14.47
C LYS A 175 -9.38 -8.28 -15.02
N ASN A 176 -9.50 -7.30 -14.12
CA ASN A 176 -9.71 -5.90 -14.46
C ASN A 176 -8.59 -5.09 -13.80
N TYR A 177 -7.59 -4.70 -14.57
CA TYR A 177 -6.48 -3.90 -14.07
C TYR A 177 -6.02 -2.88 -15.10
N GLU A 178 -5.37 -1.84 -14.62
CA GLU A 178 -4.56 -0.93 -15.41
C GLU A 178 -3.17 -0.82 -14.77
N VAL A 179 -2.15 -0.64 -15.61
CA VAL A 179 -0.78 -0.38 -15.15
C VAL A 179 -0.56 1.12 -15.25
N LEU A 180 -0.14 1.75 -14.14
CA LEU A 180 0.08 3.19 -14.09
C LEU A 180 1.34 3.56 -14.90
N ASP A 181 1.19 4.46 -15.87
CA ASP A 181 2.27 4.92 -16.77
C ASP A 181 3.44 5.57 -16.03
N VAL A 182 3.20 6.18 -14.87
CA VAL A 182 4.25 6.71 -13.99
C VAL A 182 4.32 5.84 -12.73
N PRO A 183 5.12 4.76 -12.74
CA PRO A 183 5.09 3.73 -11.70
C PRO A 183 5.64 4.23 -10.34
N VAL A 184 6.51 5.25 -10.37
CA VAL A 184 7.15 5.86 -9.20
C VAL A 184 7.52 7.30 -9.54
N GLY A 185 6.94 8.28 -8.83
CA GLY A 185 7.45 9.66 -8.90
C GLY A 185 8.81 9.73 -8.21
N ILE A 186 9.84 10.14 -8.94
CA ILE A 186 11.14 10.49 -8.36
C ILE A 186 11.11 11.99 -8.02
N GLU A 187 11.50 12.34 -6.80
CA GLU A 187 11.61 13.76 -6.41
C GLU A 187 12.87 14.37 -7.03
N HIS A 188 12.73 14.90 -8.25
CA HIS A 188 13.83 15.54 -8.97
C HIS A 188 14.53 16.65 -8.17
N LYS A 189 13.80 17.41 -7.35
CA LYS A 189 14.38 18.45 -6.48
C LYS A 189 15.41 17.88 -5.50
N LEU A 190 15.14 16.70 -4.93
CA LEU A 190 16.06 16.05 -4.00
C LEU A 190 17.32 15.57 -4.72
N ILE A 191 17.17 15.04 -5.93
CA ILE A 191 18.32 14.68 -6.78
C ILE A 191 19.15 15.93 -7.09
N ASP A 192 18.52 17.02 -7.50
CA ASP A 192 19.21 18.27 -7.83
C ASP A 192 19.93 18.88 -6.63
N GLU A 193 19.36 18.77 -5.42
CA GLU A 193 20.00 19.21 -4.18
C GLU A 193 21.23 18.37 -3.83
N VAL A 194 21.13 17.04 -3.92
CA VAL A 194 22.26 16.13 -3.68
C VAL A 194 23.39 16.38 -4.68
N LEU A 195 23.06 16.54 -5.96
CA LEU A 195 24.05 16.81 -7.02
C LEU A 195 24.78 18.16 -6.84
N LYS A 196 24.19 19.12 -6.14
CA LYS A 196 24.79 20.44 -5.87
C LYS A 196 25.80 20.43 -4.70
N HIS A 197 25.73 19.44 -3.80
CA HIS A 197 26.39 19.52 -2.49
C HIS A 197 27.61 18.59 -2.30
N GLU A 198 27.95 17.69 -3.21
CA GLU A 198 29.07 16.75 -3.01
C GLU A 198 30.25 16.88 -3.98
N LYS A 199 31.46 16.81 -3.40
CA LYS A 199 32.64 16.27 -4.08
C LYS A 199 32.36 14.80 -4.35
N THR A 200 32.27 14.43 -5.62
CA THR A 200 32.09 13.04 -6.07
C THR A 200 33.14 12.14 -5.44
N LYS A 201 32.75 11.36 -4.42
CA LYS A 201 33.46 10.12 -4.09
C LYS A 201 33.16 9.13 -5.21
N ILE A 202 34.21 8.63 -5.84
CA ILE A 202 34.10 7.59 -6.85
C ILE A 202 33.94 6.27 -6.09
N TYR A 203 32.80 5.62 -6.29
CA TYR A 203 32.53 4.28 -5.80
C TYR A 203 32.54 3.32 -7.00
N ASP A 204 33.24 2.20 -6.88
CA ASP A 204 33.19 1.14 -7.90
C ASP A 204 31.85 0.39 -7.86
N LEU A 205 31.24 0.29 -6.66
CA LEU A 205 29.94 -0.34 -6.44
C LEU A 205 29.25 0.30 -5.22
N ALA A 206 27.94 0.53 -5.32
CA ALA A 206 27.10 0.92 -4.18
C ALA A 206 25.83 0.07 -4.16
N PHE A 207 25.51 -0.51 -2.99
CA PHE A 207 24.23 -1.16 -2.74
C PHE A 207 23.42 -0.33 -1.76
N MET A 208 22.20 0.06 -2.16
CA MET A 208 21.26 0.77 -1.32
C MET A 208 19.91 0.07 -1.38
N GLY A 209 19.54 -0.59 -0.28
CA GLY A 209 18.28 -1.33 -0.19
C GLY A 209 18.08 -1.97 1.17
N PHE A 210 16.87 -2.47 1.41
CA PHE A 210 16.61 -3.30 2.58
C PHE A 210 17.39 -4.62 2.47
N PHE A 211 17.95 -5.08 3.58
CA PHE A 211 18.64 -6.36 3.66
C PHE A 211 17.63 -7.50 3.74
N THR A 212 17.04 -7.81 2.60
CA THR A 212 16.03 -8.86 2.48
C THR A 212 16.31 -9.76 1.27
N PRO A 213 15.92 -11.04 1.30
CA PRO A 213 16.20 -11.98 0.21
C PRO A 213 15.71 -11.48 -1.15
N GLU A 214 14.56 -10.81 -1.20
CA GLU A 214 13.98 -10.28 -2.44
C GLU A 214 14.81 -9.16 -3.10
N LYS A 215 15.85 -8.65 -2.42
CA LYS A 215 16.75 -7.63 -2.95
C LYS A 215 18.05 -8.19 -3.51
N GLY A 216 18.24 -9.51 -3.49
CA GLY A 216 19.43 -10.17 -4.03
C GLY A 216 20.71 -9.81 -3.27
N ILE A 217 20.61 -9.28 -2.03
CA ILE A 217 21.79 -8.89 -1.26
C ILE A 217 22.70 -10.09 -0.98
N TYR A 218 22.10 -11.27 -0.77
CA TYR A 218 22.86 -12.50 -0.55
C TYR A 218 23.62 -12.95 -1.80
N ASP A 219 23.19 -12.54 -2.99
CA ASP A 219 23.88 -12.81 -4.25
C ASP A 219 25.11 -11.90 -4.42
N LEU A 220 25.13 -10.74 -3.75
CA LEU A 220 26.28 -9.84 -3.71
C LEU A 220 27.40 -10.34 -2.78
N ILE A 221 27.07 -11.14 -1.76
CA ILE A 221 28.06 -11.64 -0.78
C ILE A 221 29.17 -12.45 -1.48
N PRO A 222 28.89 -13.47 -2.32
CA PRO A 222 29.93 -14.19 -3.06
C PRO A 222 30.76 -13.33 -4.01
N ILE A 223 30.19 -12.23 -4.52
CA ILE A 223 30.89 -11.30 -5.42
C ILE A 223 31.88 -10.47 -4.63
N LEU A 224 31.47 -9.95 -3.47
CA LEU A 224 32.33 -9.18 -2.56
C LEU A 224 33.47 -10.02 -1.97
N TYR A 225 33.26 -11.32 -1.73
CA TYR A 225 34.33 -12.23 -1.28
C TYR A 225 35.40 -12.53 -2.35
N LYS A 226 35.14 -12.19 -3.62
CA LYS A 226 36.07 -12.42 -4.75
C LYS A 226 36.79 -11.13 -5.20
N LEU A 227 36.38 -9.97 -4.69
CA LEU A 227 37.03 -8.67 -4.89
C LEU A 227 38.06 -8.43 -3.78
#